data_AF-A0A820RTS3-F1
#
_entry.id   AF-A0A820RTS3-F1
#
_cell.length_a   1.000
_cell.length_b   1.000
_cell.length_c   1.000
_cell.angle_alpha   90.00
_cell.angle_beta   90.00
_cell.angle_gamma   90.00
#
_symmetry.space_group_name_H-M   'P 1'
#
loop_
_entity.id
_entity.type
_entity.pdbx_description
1 polymer ?
#
loop_
_entity_poly.entity_id
_entity_poly.type
_entity_poly.pdbx_seq_one_letter_code
_entity_poly.pdbx_strand_id
1 'polypeptide(L)'
;KCKGRTCIGFTVNLNRRIKQHNKGKDFGGAKRTSGKGPWEMVLIVHGFPNEISALRFEWAWQNPEQSVRLKHLNLPKTKRFSLKFKLQILAEMLSIGPWTRLPLTIR
;
A
#
# COMPACT_ATOMS: atom_id res chain seq x y z
N LYS A 1 -4.37 2.93 -21.29
CA LYS A 1 -4.95 3.77 -20.21
C LYS A 1 -5.25 2.89 -18.99
N CYS A 2 -4.40 2.94 -17.95
CA CYS A 2 -4.53 2.11 -16.75
C CYS A 2 -5.73 2.59 -15.91
N LYS A 3 -6.80 1.79 -15.89
CA LYS A 3 -8.07 2.09 -15.20
C LYS A 3 -7.88 2.06 -13.68
N GLY A 4 -7.53 3.19 -13.05
CA GLY A 4 -7.76 3.49 -11.62
C GLY A 4 -7.50 2.36 -10.61
N ARG A 5 -6.47 1.54 -10.83
CA ARG A 5 -6.16 0.36 -10.01
C ARG A 5 -4.92 0.66 -9.21
N THR A 6 -5.05 0.65 -7.89
CA THR A 6 -3.93 0.68 -6.96
C THR A 6 -3.67 -0.70 -6.37
N CYS A 7 -2.40 -0.98 -6.09
CA CYS A 7 -1.94 -2.13 -5.33
C CYS A 7 -1.01 -1.60 -4.24
N ILE A 8 -1.19 -2.08 -3.01
CA ILE A 8 -0.32 -1.78 -1.87
C ILE A 8 0.39 -3.08 -1.54
N GLY A 9 1.69 -3.00 -1.27
CA GLY A 9 2.53 -4.19 -1.06
C GLY A 9 3.72 -3.88 -0.16
N PHE A 10 4.16 -4.86 0.62
CA PHE A 10 5.46 -4.84 1.30
C PHE A 10 6.56 -5.46 0.42
N THR A 11 7.78 -4.89 0.47
CA THR A 11 8.98 -5.50 -0.10
C THR A 11 10.26 -4.91 0.50
N VAL A 12 11.30 -5.75 0.58
CA VAL A 12 12.68 -5.32 0.89
C VAL A 12 13.50 -5.01 -0.37
N ASN A 13 12.98 -5.33 -1.57
CA ASN A 13 13.67 -5.07 -2.84
C ASN A 13 12.68 -4.56 -3.91
N LEU A 14 12.60 -3.24 -4.01
CA LEU A 14 11.68 -2.49 -4.88
C LEU A 14 11.86 -2.85 -6.36
N ASN A 15 13.10 -2.85 -6.84
CA ASN A 15 13.46 -3.13 -8.23
C ASN A 15 13.05 -4.56 -8.64
N ARG A 16 13.24 -5.53 -7.75
CA ARG A 16 12.78 -6.90 -7.98
C ARG A 16 11.26 -6.97 -8.01
N ARG A 17 10.57 -6.32 -7.06
CA ARG A 17 9.12 -6.42 -6.91
C ARG A 17 8.35 -5.80 -8.08
N ILE A 18 8.78 -4.64 -8.58
CA ILE A 18 8.12 -4.01 -9.74
C ILE A 18 8.28 -4.85 -11.01
N LYS A 19 9.46 -5.46 -11.21
CA LYS A 19 9.70 -6.41 -12.31
C LYS A 19 8.79 -7.64 -12.20
N GLN A 20 8.64 -8.22 -11.01
CA GLN A 20 7.72 -9.34 -10.78
C GLN A 20 6.26 -8.96 -11.10
N HIS A 21 5.81 -7.79 -10.64
CA HIS A 21 4.45 -7.31 -10.93
C HIS A 21 4.19 -7.11 -12.42
N ASN A 22 5.19 -6.63 -13.17
CA ASN A 22 5.09 -6.41 -14.61
C ASN A 22 5.23 -7.68 -15.45
N LYS A 23 6.01 -8.67 -14.99
CA LYS A 23 6.11 -9.99 -15.63
C LYS A 23 4.87 -10.86 -15.39
N GLY A 24 4.21 -10.71 -14.24
CA GLY A 24 2.98 -11.43 -13.91
C GLY A 24 3.17 -12.56 -12.89
N LYS A 25 2.07 -13.26 -12.58
CA LYS A 25 1.99 -14.21 -11.45
C LYS A 25 2.94 -15.40 -11.59
N ASP A 26 3.16 -15.86 -12.82
CA ASP A 26 3.98 -17.04 -13.11
C ASP A 26 5.48 -16.76 -12.88
N PHE A 27 5.84 -15.47 -12.70
CA PHE A 27 7.19 -14.99 -12.41
C PHE A 27 7.30 -14.40 -10.98
N GLY A 28 6.42 -14.82 -10.07
CA GLY A 28 6.42 -14.36 -8.66
C GLY A 28 5.71 -13.03 -8.41
N GLY A 29 5.00 -12.49 -9.40
CA GLY A 29 4.12 -11.35 -9.23
C GLY A 29 2.83 -11.70 -8.48
N ALA A 30 2.16 -10.70 -7.91
CA ALA A 30 0.86 -10.95 -7.30
C ALA A 30 -0.20 -11.32 -8.36
N LYS A 31 -1.08 -12.28 -8.06
CA LYS A 31 -2.22 -12.64 -8.93
C LYS A 31 -3.06 -11.42 -9.33
N ARG A 32 -3.22 -10.47 -8.39
CA ARG A 32 -3.97 -9.23 -8.60
C ARG A 32 -3.35 -8.35 -9.69
N THR A 33 -2.02 -8.39 -9.89
CA THR A 33 -1.29 -7.53 -10.82
C THR A 33 -1.03 -8.16 -12.19
N SER A 34 -1.15 -9.48 -12.31
CA SER A 34 -0.88 -10.21 -13.56
C SER A 34 -1.75 -9.73 -14.73
N GLY A 35 -1.13 -9.49 -15.88
CA GLY A 35 -1.81 -9.08 -17.12
C GLY A 35 -2.47 -7.70 -17.07
N LYS A 36 -2.09 -6.86 -16.10
CA LYS A 36 -2.70 -5.54 -15.87
C LYS A 36 -1.67 -4.40 -15.85
N GLY A 37 -0.43 -4.71 -16.23
CA GLY A 37 0.66 -3.74 -16.31
C GLY A 37 0.67 -2.94 -17.62
N PRO A 38 1.68 -2.08 -17.80
CA PRO A 38 2.78 -1.85 -16.87
C PRO A 38 2.30 -1.14 -15.59
N TRP A 39 2.75 -1.65 -14.46
CA TRP A 39 2.63 -1.08 -13.13
C TRP A 39 3.80 -0.13 -12.89
N GLU A 40 3.52 0.93 -12.15
CA GLU A 40 4.46 1.95 -11.72
C GLU A 40 4.40 2.09 -10.20
N MET A 41 5.56 2.29 -9.57
CA MET A 41 5.63 2.60 -8.15
C MET A 41 5.40 4.10 -7.96
N VAL A 42 4.24 4.45 -7.40
CA VAL A 42 3.85 5.85 -7.19
C VAL A 42 4.47 6.45 -5.93
N LEU A 43 4.62 5.63 -4.88
CA LEU A 43 5.12 6.06 -3.58
C LEU A 43 5.64 4.86 -2.78
N ILE A 44 6.62 5.12 -1.93
CA ILE A 44 7.25 4.19 -1.00
C ILE A 44 7.23 4.79 0.40
N VAL A 45 6.80 4.01 1.39
CA VAL A 45 6.98 4.30 2.82
C VAL A 45 8.08 3.38 3.33
N HIS A 46 9.15 3.93 3.87
CA HIS A 46 10.27 3.16 4.44
C HIS A 46 10.74 3.75 5.78
N GLY A 47 11.72 3.11 6.42
CA GLY A 47 12.15 3.47 7.79
C GLY A 47 11.43 2.68 8.90
N PHE A 48 10.73 1.59 8.56
CA PHE A 48 10.14 0.70 9.55
C PHE A 48 11.24 0.00 10.37
N PRO A 49 11.08 -0.14 11.70
CA PRO A 49 12.09 -0.75 12.56
C PRO A 49 12.23 -2.26 12.35
N ASN A 50 11.19 -2.91 11.80
CA ASN A 50 11.17 -4.33 11.49
C ASN A 50 10.05 -4.65 10.49
N GLU A 51 10.13 -5.85 9.89
CA GLU A 51 9.14 -6.34 8.91
C GLU A 51 7.74 -6.45 9.51
N ILE A 52 7.61 -6.83 10.79
CA ILE A 52 6.31 -6.96 11.46
C ILE A 52 5.56 -5.62 11.46
N SER A 53 6.27 -4.52 11.74
CA SER A 53 5.70 -3.17 11.75
C SER A 53 5.27 -2.74 10.35
N ALA A 54 6.08 -3.07 9.34
CA ALA A 54 5.76 -2.79 7.94
C ALA A 54 4.55 -3.60 7.45
N LEU A 55 4.45 -4.88 7.81
CA LEU A 55 3.33 -5.75 7.47
C LEU A 55 2.03 -5.32 8.15
N ARG A 56 2.10 -4.88 9.42
CA ARG A 56 0.94 -4.30 10.13
C ARG A 56 0.46 -3.00 9.46
N PHE A 57 1.40 -2.17 9.02
CA PHE A 57 1.09 -0.96 8.25
C PHE A 57 0.44 -1.31 6.91
N GLU A 58 1.04 -2.22 6.13
CA GLU A 58 0.50 -2.70 4.86
C GLU A 58 -0.93 -3.20 5.02
N TRP A 59 -1.18 -4.07 6.00
CA TRP A 59 -2.50 -4.65 6.23
C TRP A 59 -3.55 -3.60 6.55
N ALA A 60 -3.22 -2.63 7.42
CA ALA A 60 -4.14 -1.55 7.78
C ALA A 60 -4.46 -0.65 6.58
N TRP A 61 -3.49 -0.42 5.68
CA TRP A 61 -3.69 0.38 4.48
C TRP A 61 -4.49 -0.36 3.39
N GLN A 62 -4.34 -1.68 3.32
CA GLN A 62 -5.13 -2.55 2.45
C GLN A 62 -6.59 -2.64 2.94
N ASN A 63 -6.81 -2.74 4.25
CA ASN A 63 -8.10 -2.99 4.90
C ASN A 63 -8.47 -1.88 5.90
N PRO A 64 -8.58 -0.62 5.47
CA PRO A 64 -8.77 0.51 6.39
C PRO A 64 -10.10 0.45 7.16
N GLU A 65 -11.14 -0.17 6.58
CA GLU A 65 -12.43 -0.38 7.23
C GLU A 65 -12.40 -1.41 8.37
N GLN A 66 -11.44 -2.34 8.33
CA GLN A 66 -11.27 -3.37 9.36
C GLN A 66 -10.26 -2.93 10.43
N SER A 67 -9.38 -1.98 10.09
CA SER A 67 -8.42 -1.42 11.03
C SER A 67 -9.11 -0.64 12.12
N VAL A 68 -9.01 -1.11 13.37
CA VAL A 68 -9.52 -0.42 14.56
C VAL A 68 -9.04 1.04 14.63
N ARG A 69 -7.81 1.30 14.18
CA ARG A 69 -7.19 2.63 14.21
C ARG A 69 -7.81 3.60 13.20
N LEU A 70 -8.47 3.11 12.16
CA LEU A 70 -9.04 3.90 11.07
C LEU A 70 -10.58 3.92 11.07
N LYS A 71 -11.22 3.26 12.05
CA LYS A 71 -12.70 3.21 12.17
C LYS A 71 -13.34 4.59 12.25
N HIS A 72 -12.67 5.56 12.87
CA HIS A 72 -13.17 6.93 13.05
C HIS A 72 -13.32 7.71 11.73
N LEU A 73 -12.68 7.27 10.65
CA LEU A 73 -12.68 7.98 9.37
C LEU A 73 -13.98 7.80 8.55
N ASN A 74 -14.91 6.92 8.98
CA ASN A 74 -16.20 6.69 8.31
C ASN A 74 -16.08 6.54 6.77
N LEU A 75 -15.19 5.65 6.34
CA LEU A 75 -14.71 5.61 4.95
C LEU A 75 -15.76 5.10 3.94
N PRO A 76 -15.96 5.79 2.79
CA PRO A 76 -16.87 5.33 1.75
C PRO A 76 -16.32 4.12 1.00
N LYS A 77 -17.11 3.03 0.96
CA LYS A 77 -16.73 1.75 0.33
C LYS A 77 -16.47 1.86 -1.19
N THR A 78 -17.06 2.85 -1.86
CA THR A 78 -17.07 2.99 -3.32
C THR A 78 -15.73 3.46 -3.91
N LYS A 79 -14.87 4.11 -3.13
CA LYS A 79 -13.62 4.75 -3.63
C LYS A 79 -12.34 3.94 -3.35
N ARG A 80 -12.47 2.68 -2.92
CA ARG A 80 -11.35 1.85 -2.42
C ARG A 80 -10.14 1.66 -3.36
N PHE A 81 -10.32 1.85 -4.66
CA PHE A 81 -9.25 1.68 -5.66
C PHE A 81 -8.64 2.99 -6.16
N SER A 82 -9.25 4.13 -5.82
CA SER A 82 -8.73 5.44 -6.22
C SER A 82 -7.39 5.71 -5.53
N LEU A 83 -6.42 6.21 -6.31
CA LEU A 83 -5.14 6.66 -5.77
C LEU A 83 -5.34 7.76 -4.72
N LYS A 84 -6.21 8.75 -5.02
CA LYS A 84 -6.54 9.83 -4.09
C LYS A 84 -7.05 9.29 -2.75
N PHE A 85 -7.95 8.30 -2.79
CA PHE A 85 -8.46 7.66 -1.58
C PHE A 85 -7.33 6.97 -0.80
N LYS A 86 -6.46 6.21 -1.47
CA LYS A 86 -5.34 5.54 -0.79
C LYS A 86 -4.33 6.53 -0.19
N LEU A 87 -4.09 7.68 -0.83
CA LEU A 87 -3.23 8.74 -0.29
C LEU A 87 -3.85 9.42 0.93
N GLN A 88 -5.18 9.63 0.96
CA GLN A 88 -5.87 10.15 2.13
C GLN A 88 -5.71 9.20 3.33
N ILE A 89 -5.95 7.89 3.12
CA ILE A 89 -5.72 6.90 4.18
C ILE A 89 -4.28 6.91 4.68
N LEU A 90 -3.31 7.04 3.76
CA LEU A 90 -1.90 7.11 4.13
C LEU A 90 -1.62 8.32 5.03
N ALA A 91 -2.12 9.50 4.68
CA ALA A 91 -1.94 10.72 5.48
C ALA A 91 -2.51 10.55 6.90
N GLU A 92 -3.68 9.94 7.02
CA GLU A 92 -4.30 9.63 8.32
C GLU A 92 -3.45 8.62 9.11
N MET A 93 -3.00 7.54 8.47
CA MET A 93 -2.14 6.55 9.11
C MET A 93 -0.85 7.19 9.64
N LEU A 94 -0.24 8.11 8.90
CA LEU A 94 0.97 8.81 9.34
C LEU A 94 0.71 9.83 10.45
N SER A 95 -0.55 10.22 10.67
CA SER A 95 -0.97 11.18 11.69
C SER A 95 -1.50 10.52 12.98
N ILE A 96 -1.62 9.19 13.01
CA ILE A 96 -2.08 8.44 14.20
C ILE A 96 -1.03 7.47 14.76
N GLY A 97 -1.09 7.25 16.08
CA GLY A 97 -0.27 6.24 16.75
C GLY A 97 -0.65 4.82 16.29
N PRO A 98 0.32 3.88 16.21
CA PRO A 98 1.72 4.02 16.62
C PRO A 98 2.62 4.60 15.53
N TRP A 99 2.12 4.78 14.31
CA TRP A 99 2.93 5.07 13.13
C TRP A 99 3.53 6.47 13.15
N THR A 100 2.88 7.44 13.80
CA THR A 100 3.44 8.77 14.07
C THR A 100 4.77 8.78 14.83
N ARG A 101 5.04 7.72 15.60
CA ARG A 101 6.26 7.61 16.41
C ARG A 101 7.39 6.85 15.71
N LEU A 102 7.12 6.33 14.51
CA LEU A 102 8.11 5.62 13.73
C LEU A 102 8.87 6.62 12.84
N PRO A 103 10.17 6.41 12.57
CA PRO A 103 10.96 7.29 11.70
C PRO A 103 10.65 7.00 10.22
N LEU A 104 9.38 7.10 9.84
CA LEU A 104 8.92 6.78 8.50
C LEU A 104 9.22 7.92 7.53
N THR A 105 9.70 7.57 6.34
CA THR A 105 9.95 8.50 5.25
C THR A 105 9.13 8.09 4.02
N ILE A 106 8.53 9.08 3.37
CA ILE A 106 7.85 8.92 2.09
C ILE A 106 8.81 9.29 0.94
N ARG A 107 8.87 8.45 -0.10
CA ARG A 107 9.59 8.71 -1.36
C ARG A 107 8.73 8.40 -2.56
#